data_AF-A0A947ADU1-F1
#
_entry.id   AF-A0A947ADU1-F1
#
_cell.length_a   1.000
_cell.length_b   1.000
_cell.length_c   1.000
_cell.angle_alpha   90.00
_cell.angle_beta   90.00
_cell.angle_gamma   90.00
#
_symmetry.space_group_name_H-M   'P 1'
#
loop_
_entity.id
_entity.type
_entity.pdbx_description
1 polymer ?
#
loop_
_entity_poly.entity_id
_entity_poly.type
_entity_poly.pdbx_seq_one_letter_code
_entity_poly.pdbx_strand_id
1 'polypeptide(L)'
;MELKKCTECSEEKPLSEFYRRKGYKDGYTTECKACPKKKNKAYYQANREKILEKTKNYFQDNKERLAGKQRAYRKANKERLRARDKAYYLANRERILERERLYYQATHKRVKSVRVYMKNLGRHDCGFISARQ
;
A
#
# COMPACT_ATOMS: atom_id res chain seq x y z
N MET A 1 -34.21 15.42 -5.84
CA MET A 1 -32.75 15.28 -5.99
C MET A 1 -32.31 16.29 -7.03
N GLU A 2 -31.34 17.14 -6.72
CA GLU A 2 -30.84 18.13 -7.68
C GLU A 2 -29.89 17.44 -8.66
N LEU A 3 -30.28 17.44 -9.94
CA LEU A 3 -29.54 16.83 -11.04
C LEU A 3 -28.81 17.92 -11.82
N LYS A 4 -27.62 17.59 -12.31
CA LYS A 4 -26.81 18.45 -13.16
C LYS A 4 -26.34 17.64 -14.37
N LYS A 5 -26.40 18.26 -15.54
CA LYS A 5 -25.88 17.67 -16.78
C LYS A 5 -24.37 17.83 -16.84
N CYS A 6 -23.66 16.72 -17.06
CA CYS A 6 -22.23 16.73 -17.31
C CYS A 6 -21.93 17.30 -18.69
N THR A 7 -21.01 18.26 -18.79
CA THR A 7 -20.61 18.85 -20.10
C THR A 7 -19.79 17.92 -20.98
N GLU A 8 -19.22 16.86 -20.40
CA GLU A 8 -18.29 15.94 -21.10
C GLU A 8 -18.98 14.67 -21.60
N CYS A 9 -19.81 14.04 -20.76
CA CYS A 9 -20.54 12.82 -21.15
C CYS A 9 -22.02 13.08 -21.46
N SER A 10 -22.49 14.33 -21.33
CA SER A 10 -23.88 14.74 -21.55
C SER A 10 -24.95 14.04 -20.70
N GLU A 11 -24.56 13.19 -19.75
CA GLU A 11 -25.47 12.50 -18.84
C GLU A 11 -25.91 13.41 -17.69
N GLU A 12 -27.17 13.29 -17.29
CA GLU A 12 -27.71 13.90 -16.08
C GLU A 12 -27.37 13.03 -14.87
N LYS A 13 -26.71 13.63 -13.88
CA LYS A 13 -26.27 12.95 -12.67
C LYS A 13 -26.59 13.81 -11.44
N PRO A 14 -26.78 13.19 -10.26
CA PRO A 14 -26.96 13.96 -9.04
C PRO A 14 -25.71 14.79 -8.72
N LEU A 15 -25.87 15.92 -8.02
CA LEU A 15 -24.76 16.78 -7.60
C LEU A 15 -23.67 16.04 -6.79
N SER A 16 -24.01 14.92 -6.15
CA SER A 16 -23.05 14.02 -5.49
C SER A 16 -21.98 13.48 -6.44
N GLU A 17 -22.27 13.38 -7.73
CA GLU A 17 -21.36 12.92 -8.77
C GLU A 17 -20.47 14.02 -9.35
N PHE A 18 -20.55 15.24 -8.80
CA PHE A 18 -19.72 16.38 -9.20
C PHE A 18 -18.80 16.79 -8.05
N TYR A 19 -17.66 17.41 -8.38
CA TYR A 19 -16.74 17.90 -7.34
C TYR A 19 -17.19 19.29 -6.87
N ARG A 20 -17.13 19.54 -5.57
CA ARG A 20 -17.37 20.89 -5.02
C ARG A 20 -16.18 21.80 -5.33
N ARG A 21 -16.44 22.97 -5.91
CA ARG A 21 -15.44 23.98 -6.27
C ARG A 21 -16.02 25.38 -6.05
N LYS A 22 -15.40 26.16 -5.17
CA LYS A 22 -15.88 27.50 -4.76
C LYS A 22 -15.96 28.53 -5.90
N GLY A 23 -15.23 28.34 -7.00
CA GLY A 23 -15.20 29.28 -8.13
C GLY A 23 -16.31 29.10 -9.18
N TYR A 24 -17.21 28.12 -9.01
CA TYR A 24 -18.31 27.88 -9.95
C TYR A 24 -19.62 28.47 -9.42
N LYS A 25 -20.50 28.92 -10.33
CA LYS A 25 -21.77 29.61 -10.01
C LYS A 25 -22.65 28.83 -9.03
N ASP A 26 -22.71 27.51 -9.17
CA ASP A 26 -23.47 26.59 -8.32
C ASP A 26 -22.59 25.87 -7.28
N GLY A 27 -21.30 26.18 -7.23
CA GLY A 27 -20.34 25.53 -6.34
C GLY A 27 -19.90 24.12 -6.75
N TYR A 28 -20.25 23.66 -7.97
CA TYR A 28 -19.88 22.34 -8.49
C TYR A 28 -19.17 22.42 -9.85
N THR A 29 -18.35 21.41 -10.15
CA THR A 29 -17.73 21.27 -11.48
C THR A 29 -18.76 21.06 -12.58
N THR A 30 -18.42 21.43 -13.81
CA THR A 30 -19.25 21.21 -15.00
C THR A 30 -19.20 19.76 -15.50
N GLU A 31 -18.06 19.09 -15.29
CA GLU A 31 -17.89 17.66 -15.56
C GLU A 31 -18.17 16.80 -14.32
N CYS A 32 -18.70 15.60 -14.55
CA CYS A 32 -18.90 14.61 -13.50
C CYS A 32 -17.58 13.92 -13.13
N LYS A 33 -17.50 13.33 -11.93
CA LYS A 33 -16.31 12.64 -11.39
C LYS A 33 -15.77 11.52 -12.29
N ALA A 34 -16.63 10.91 -13.12
CA ALA A 34 -16.24 9.80 -13.98
C ALA A 34 -15.42 10.24 -15.20
N CYS A 35 -15.70 11.42 -15.75
CA CYS A 35 -15.02 11.93 -16.96
C CYS A 35 -13.52 12.15 -16.77
N PRO A 36 -13.04 12.89 -15.76
CA PRO A 36 -11.62 13.08 -15.55
C PRO A 36 -10.94 11.76 -15.15
N LYS A 37 -11.61 10.86 -14.43
CA LYS A 37 -11.08 9.52 -14.13
C LYS A 37 -10.82 8.72 -15.41
N LYS A 38 -11.75 8.73 -16.38
CA LYS A 38 -11.59 8.05 -17.67
C LYS A 38 -10.43 8.65 -18.47
N LYS A 39 -10.39 9.98 -18.59
CA LYS A 39 -9.31 10.72 -19.28
C LYS A 39 -7.94 10.42 -18.66
N ASN A 40 -7.82 10.53 -17.33
CA ASN A 40 -6.57 10.26 -16.60
C ASN A 40 -6.11 8.80 -16.75
N LYS A 41 -7.05 7.84 -16.74
CA LYS A 41 -6.72 6.43 -16.96
C LYS A 41 -6.17 6.20 -18.37
N ALA A 42 -6.82 6.75 -19.39
CA ALA A 42 -6.36 6.64 -20.77
C ALA A 42 -4.98 7.29 -20.96
N TYR A 43 -4.78 8.49 -20.41
CA TYR A 43 -3.49 9.17 -20.44
C TYR A 43 -2.38 8.36 -19.75
N TYR A 44 -2.67 7.80 -18.56
CA TYR A 44 -1.72 6.95 -17.84
C TYR A 44 -1.37 5.69 -18.63
N GLN A 45 -2.35 5.04 -19.26
CA GLN A 45 -2.10 3.85 -20.09
C GLN A 45 -1.22 4.19 -21.30
N ALA A 46 -1.55 5.26 -22.03
CA ALA A 46 -0.79 5.68 -23.20
C ALA A 46 0.64 6.14 -22.87
N ASN A 47 0.88 6.66 -21.66
CA ASN A 47 2.18 7.20 -21.25
C ASN A 47 2.85 6.38 -20.14
N ARG A 48 2.39 5.14 -19.92
CA ARG A 48 2.78 4.32 -18.76
C ARG A 48 4.29 4.20 -18.63
N GLU A 49 4.96 3.83 -19.71
CA GLU A 49 6.42 3.63 -19.71
C GLU A 49 7.18 4.91 -19.40
N LYS A 50 6.81 6.03 -20.04
CA LYS A 50 7.42 7.34 -19.79
C LYS A 50 7.22 7.80 -18.33
N ILE A 51 6.03 7.56 -17.77
CA ILE A 51 5.72 7.90 -16.37
C ILE A 51 6.56 7.05 -15.42
N LEU A 52 6.67 5.74 -15.68
CA LEU A 52 7.47 4.83 -14.86
C LEU A 52 8.96 5.18 -14.94
N GLU A 53 9.48 5.44 -16.12
CA GLU A 53 10.88 5.83 -16.31
C GLU A 53 11.19 7.15 -15.60
N LYS A 54 10.35 8.17 -15.76
CA LYS A 54 10.49 9.44 -15.03
C LYS A 54 10.45 9.25 -13.51
N THR A 55 9.56 8.37 -13.03
CA THR A 55 9.44 8.07 -11.60
C THR A 55 10.68 7.36 -11.07
N LYS A 56 11.21 6.41 -11.84
CA LYS A 56 12.43 5.67 -11.54
C LYS A 56 13.63 6.61 -11.46
N ASN A 57 13.80 7.47 -12.46
CA ASN A 57 14.92 8.43 -12.52
C ASN A 57 14.83 9.42 -11.36
N TYR A 58 13.64 9.99 -11.08
CA TYR A 58 13.44 10.83 -9.90
C TYR A 58 13.84 10.12 -8.59
N PHE A 59 13.45 8.86 -8.40
CA PHE A 59 13.82 8.11 -7.21
C PHE A 59 15.33 7.84 -7.12
N GLN A 60 15.97 7.49 -8.23
CA GLN A 60 17.42 7.25 -8.28
C GLN A 60 18.20 8.53 -7.96
N ASP A 61 17.89 9.63 -8.65
CA ASP A 61 18.57 10.93 -8.50
C ASP A 61 18.38 11.51 -7.08
N ASN A 62 17.25 11.21 -6.44
CA ASN A 62 16.90 11.75 -5.12
C ASN A 62 17.10 10.75 -3.98
N LYS A 63 17.64 9.56 -4.25
CA LYS A 63 17.73 8.46 -3.28
C LYS A 63 18.39 8.91 -1.98
N GLU A 64 19.54 9.58 -2.08
CA GLU A 64 20.29 10.04 -0.91
C GLU A 64 19.58 11.15 -0.15
N ARG A 65 19.00 12.12 -0.88
CA ARG A 65 18.22 13.21 -0.30
C ARG A 65 17.00 12.69 0.46
N LEU A 66 16.27 11.75 -0.12
CA LEU A 66 15.10 11.12 0.50
C LEU A 66 15.51 10.29 1.72
N ALA A 67 16.59 9.51 1.61
CA ALA A 67 17.13 8.75 2.74
C ALA A 67 17.61 9.68 3.87
N GLY A 68 18.27 10.79 3.54
CA GLY A 68 18.70 11.82 4.48
C GLY A 68 17.54 12.45 5.23
N LYS A 69 16.49 12.88 4.51
CA LYS A 69 15.24 13.37 5.11
C LYS A 69 14.59 12.32 6.01
N GLN A 70 14.54 11.07 5.58
CA GLN A 70 13.95 9.98 6.35
C GLN A 70 14.74 9.70 7.63
N ARG A 71 16.07 9.74 7.58
CA ARG A 71 16.95 9.61 8.75
C ARG A 71 16.75 10.77 9.72
N ALA A 72 16.74 12.01 9.23
CA ALA A 72 16.51 13.20 10.04
C ALA A 72 15.16 13.15 10.75
N TYR A 73 14.08 12.79 10.04
CA TYR A 73 12.75 12.63 10.62
C TYR A 73 12.73 11.55 11.71
N ARG A 74 13.34 10.37 11.46
CA ARG A 74 13.43 9.29 12.46
C ARG A 74 14.21 9.72 13.70
N LYS A 75 15.31 10.46 13.54
CA LYS A 75 16.11 10.97 14.66
C LYS A 75 15.31 11.97 15.49
N ALA A 76 14.72 12.97 14.85
CA ALA A 76 13.95 14.02 15.50
C ALA A 76 12.67 13.50 16.18
N ASN A 77 12.06 12.43 15.66
CA ASN A 77 10.79 11.89 16.15
C ASN A 77 10.93 10.54 16.86
N LYS A 78 12.15 10.14 17.26
CA LYS A 78 12.45 8.81 17.80
C LYS A 78 11.53 8.44 18.96
N GLU A 79 11.36 9.33 19.93
CA GLU A 79 10.55 9.08 21.12
C GLU A 79 9.06 9.03 20.80
N ARG A 80 8.58 9.97 19.97
CA ARG A 80 7.19 9.99 19.50
C ARG A 80 6.83 8.71 18.75
N LEU A 81 7.71 8.23 17.87
CA LEU A 81 7.52 6.98 17.14
C LEU A 81 7.48 5.77 18.10
N ARG A 82 8.40 5.71 19.06
CA ARG A 82 8.41 4.65 20.09
C ARG A 82 7.15 4.64 20.94
N ALA A 83 6.70 5.81 21.40
CA ALA A 83 5.48 5.94 22.18
C ALA A 83 4.25 5.48 21.38
N ARG A 84 4.15 5.89 20.11
CA ARG A 84 3.10 5.43 19.19
C ARG A 84 3.15 3.91 19.00
N ASP A 85 4.32 3.36 18.72
CA ASP A 85 4.48 1.93 18.45
C ASP A 85 4.16 1.09 19.70
N LYS A 86 4.55 1.56 20.88
CA LYS A 86 4.18 0.96 22.17
C LYS A 86 2.66 1.01 22.38
N ALA A 87 2.03 2.16 22.17
CA ALA A 87 0.58 2.30 22.30
C ALA A 87 -0.18 1.38 21.34
N TYR A 88 0.26 1.30 20.08
CA TYR A 88 -0.31 0.39 19.09
C TYR A 88 -0.16 -1.07 19.52
N TYR A 89 1.04 -1.48 19.95
CA TYR A 89 1.29 -2.84 20.42
C TYR A 89 0.40 -3.20 21.60
N LEU A 90 0.32 -2.34 22.62
CA LEU A 90 -0.51 -2.58 23.80
C LEU A 90 -2.00 -2.71 23.44
N ALA A 91 -2.52 -1.78 22.63
CA ALA A 91 -3.92 -1.80 22.19
C ALA A 91 -4.27 -3.00 21.30
N ASN A 92 -3.27 -3.64 20.66
CA ASN A 92 -3.48 -4.76 19.73
C ASN A 92 -2.82 -6.06 20.20
N ARG A 93 -2.35 -6.11 21.46
CA ARG A 93 -1.46 -7.16 21.96
C ARG A 93 -2.06 -8.54 21.77
N GLU A 94 -3.30 -8.74 22.21
CA GLU A 94 -3.99 -10.02 22.11
C GLU A 94 -4.17 -10.47 20.67
N ARG A 95 -4.60 -9.56 19.79
CA ARG A 95 -4.77 -9.84 18.36
C ARG A 95 -3.45 -10.22 17.68
N ILE A 96 -2.36 -9.54 18.04
CA ILE A 96 -1.02 -9.83 17.50
C ILE A 96 -0.56 -11.21 17.95
N LEU A 97 -0.67 -11.52 19.24
CA LEU A 97 -0.27 -12.80 19.80
C LEU A 97 -1.13 -13.96 19.27
N GLU A 98 -2.43 -13.76 19.11
CA GLU A 98 -3.31 -14.78 18.54
C GLU A 98 -2.97 -15.04 17.07
N ARG A 99 -2.73 -13.99 16.27
CA ARG A 99 -2.25 -14.16 14.89
C ARG A 99 -0.93 -14.93 14.83
N GLU A 100 0.01 -14.61 15.71
CA GLU A 100 1.29 -15.30 15.80
C GLU A 100 1.12 -16.77 16.17
N ARG A 101 0.24 -17.06 17.15
CA ARG A 101 -0.15 -18.41 17.54
C ARG A 101 -0.73 -19.19 16.35
N LEU A 102 -1.69 -18.60 15.62
CA LEU A 102 -2.31 -19.24 14.45
C LEU A 102 -1.30 -19.48 13.33
N TYR A 103 -0.43 -18.52 13.04
CA TYR A 103 0.65 -18.66 12.07
C TYR A 103 1.61 -19.80 12.48
N TYR A 104 2.04 -19.84 13.73
CA TYR A 104 2.90 -20.91 14.24
C TYR A 104 2.19 -22.26 14.18
N GLN A 105 0.92 -22.36 14.58
CA GLN A 105 0.18 -23.62 14.47
C GLN A 105 0.04 -24.11 13.02
N ALA A 106 -0.25 -23.20 12.08
CA ALA A 106 -0.38 -23.54 10.67
C ALA A 106 0.97 -23.96 10.05
N THR A 107 2.06 -23.26 10.39
CA THR A 107 3.39 -23.54 9.87
C THR A 107 4.08 -24.71 10.58
N HIS A 108 3.91 -24.88 11.89
CA HIS A 108 4.39 -26.01 12.68
C HIS A 108 3.70 -27.32 12.28
N LYS A 109 2.40 -27.31 11.96
CA LYS A 109 1.72 -28.46 11.35
C LYS A 109 2.34 -28.82 9.99
N ARG A 110 2.76 -27.83 9.20
CA ARG A 110 3.43 -28.00 7.90
C ARG A 110 4.90 -28.47 8.02
N VAL A 111 5.64 -28.01 9.02
CA VAL A 111 7.02 -28.45 9.28
C VAL A 111 7.05 -29.87 9.88
N LYS A 112 6.10 -30.21 10.77
CA LYS A 112 5.93 -31.59 11.26
C LYS A 112 5.53 -32.54 10.14
N SER A 113 4.63 -32.16 9.22
CA SER A 113 4.24 -33.03 8.10
C SER A 113 5.38 -33.25 7.10
N VAL A 114 6.17 -32.22 6.79
CA VAL A 114 7.36 -32.36 5.93
C VAL A 114 8.45 -33.21 6.59
N ARG A 115 8.70 -33.03 7.89
CA ARG A 115 9.67 -33.85 8.65
C ARG A 115 9.25 -35.32 8.73
N VAL A 116 7.96 -35.60 8.93
CA VAL A 116 7.42 -36.97 8.91
C VAL A 116 7.51 -37.58 7.51
N TYR A 117 7.18 -36.81 6.46
CA TYR A 117 7.31 -37.24 5.07
C TYR A 117 8.76 -37.54 4.66
N MET A 118 9.72 -36.69 5.03
CA MET A 118 11.15 -36.91 4.75
C MET A 118 11.72 -38.11 5.50
N LYS A 119 11.27 -38.35 6.76
CA LYS A 119 11.64 -39.52 7.55
C LYS A 119 11.07 -40.82 6.96
N ASN A 120 9.85 -40.79 6.43
CA ASN A 120 9.22 -41.95 5.78
C ASN A 120 9.85 -42.30 4.41
N LEU A 121 10.48 -41.33 3.74
CA LEU A 121 11.24 -41.54 2.50
C LEU A 121 12.72 -41.93 2.75
N GLY A 122 13.11 -42.18 4.00
CA GLY A 122 14.48 -42.56 4.37
C GLY A 122 15.53 -41.47 4.14
N ARG A 123 15.12 -40.21 3.91
CA ARG A 123 16.05 -39.09 3.74
C ARG A 123 16.26 -38.41 5.09
N HIS A 124 17.33 -38.79 5.77
CA HIS A 124 17.80 -38.09 6.96
C HIS A 124 18.64 -36.88 6.53
N ASP A 125 18.11 -35.69 6.82
CA ASP A 125 18.77 -34.39 6.91
C ASP A 125 20.14 -34.26 6.20
N CYS A 126 20.13 -33.85 4.92
CA CYS A 126 21.31 -33.19 4.35
C CYS A 126 21.49 -31.87 5.12
N GLY A 127 22.64 -31.75 5.79
CA GLY A 127 22.94 -30.74 6.79
C GLY A 127 22.54 -29.32 6.38
N PHE A 128 21.90 -28.64 7.32
CA PHE A 128 21.78 -27.19 7.34
C PHE A 128 23.20 -26.61 7.43
N ILE A 129 23.85 -26.38 6.29
CA ILE A 129 25.12 -25.66 6.22
C ILE A 129 24.84 -24.24 6.71
N SER A 130 25.30 -23.93 7.92
CA SER A 130 25.40 -22.58 8.42
C SER A 130 26.43 -21.82 7.58
N ALA A 131 25.98 -21.15 6.52
CA ALA A 131 26.79 -20.18 5.80
C ALA A 131 26.58 -18.79 6.43
N ARG A 132 27.40 -18.46 7.41
CA ARG A 132 27.79 -17.08 7.75
C ARG A 132 29.31 -17.04 7.68
N GLN A 133 29.83 -16.39 6.64
CA GLN A 133 31.15 -15.74 6.67
C GLN A 133 30.92 -14.28 7.06
#